data_AF-A0A431KMI9-F1
#
_entry.id   AF-A0A431KMI9-F1
#
_cell.length_a   1.000
_cell.length_b   1.000
_cell.length_c   1.000
_cell.angle_alpha   90.00
_cell.angle_beta   90.00
_cell.angle_gamma   90.00
#
_symmetry.space_group_name_H-M   'P 1'
#
loop_
_entity.id
_entity.type
_entity.pdbx_description
1 polymer ?
#
loop_
_entity_poly.entity_id
_entity_poly.type
_entity_poly.pdbx_seq_one_letter_code
_entity_poly.pdbx_strand_id
1 'polypeptide(L)'
;MMAVRQTDGLEEAPAPLPPESAAAHFEAIAKGINDVDVVIQGLIGRIRPAKPWQRQLLQQLRTADRHVEILRLAISLDRSAEEILEAAKALKQGLQLTNMQIVGGRADGFTRNALLVAFRNATLVTEMLSP
;
A
#
# COMPACT_ATOMS: atom_id res chain seq x y z
N MET A 1 56.32 14.96 2.08
CA MET A 1 55.24 15.70 1.40
C MET A 1 54.71 14.82 0.28
N MET A 2 53.66 14.03 0.52
CA MET A 2 52.94 13.30 -0.52
C MET A 2 51.46 13.66 -0.38
N ALA A 3 50.91 14.26 -1.44
CA ALA A 3 49.52 14.64 -1.51
C ALA A 3 48.68 13.38 -1.77
N VAL A 4 47.86 13.02 -0.79
CA VAL A 4 46.78 12.04 -0.93
C VAL A 4 45.73 12.66 -1.85
N ARG A 5 45.58 12.13 -3.06
CA ARG A 5 44.45 12.47 -3.93
C ARG A 5 43.21 11.77 -3.37
N GLN A 6 42.40 12.55 -2.67
CA GLN A 6 41.05 12.21 -2.28
C GLN A 6 40.21 12.15 -3.55
N THR A 7 39.83 10.95 -3.98
CA THR A 7 38.78 10.77 -4.99
C THR A 7 37.46 10.98 -4.29
N ASP A 8 36.87 12.16 -4.47
CA ASP A 8 35.46 12.42 -4.20
C ASP A 8 34.64 11.42 -5.02
N GLY A 9 34.20 10.35 -4.36
CA GLY A 9 33.12 9.51 -4.85
C GLY A 9 31.84 10.30 -4.72
N LEU A 10 31.54 11.13 -5.72
CA LEU A 10 30.18 11.59 -5.96
C LEU A 10 29.38 10.34 -6.30
N GLU A 11 28.65 9.84 -5.31
CA GLU A 11 27.63 8.82 -5.47
C GLU A 11 26.65 9.38 -6.50
N GLU A 12 26.84 8.97 -7.76
CA GLU A 12 26.02 9.38 -8.89
C GLU A 12 24.59 8.94 -8.57
N ALA A 13 23.73 9.91 -8.25
CA ALA A 13 22.31 9.65 -8.07
C ALA A 13 21.83 8.84 -9.28
N PRO A 14 21.13 7.70 -9.08
CA PRO A 14 20.76 6.82 -10.17
C PRO A 14 20.08 7.64 -11.25
N ALA A 15 20.58 7.49 -12.48
CA ALA A 15 20.11 8.27 -13.62
C ALA A 15 18.57 8.22 -13.68
N PRO A 16 17.87 9.36 -13.87
CA PRO A 16 16.43 9.36 -13.93
C PRO A 16 15.95 8.39 -15.00
N LEU A 17 14.98 7.56 -14.67
CA LEU A 17 14.40 6.59 -15.60
C LEU A 17 13.92 7.31 -16.88
N PRO A 18 13.98 6.65 -18.05
CA PRO A 18 13.36 7.17 -19.27
C PRO A 18 11.90 7.53 -19.01
N PRO A 19 11.35 8.58 -19.67
CA PRO A 19 10.01 9.08 -19.38
C PRO A 19 8.91 8.02 -19.57
N GLU A 20 9.07 7.09 -20.52
CA GLU A 20 8.12 5.98 -20.71
C GLU A 20 8.13 5.00 -19.52
N SER A 21 9.31 4.74 -18.95
CA SER A 21 9.50 3.83 -17.83
C SER A 21 9.01 4.45 -16.52
N ALA A 22 9.21 5.77 -16.35
CA ALA A 22 8.65 6.51 -15.23
C ALA A 22 7.10 6.54 -15.30
N ALA A 23 6.52 6.81 -16.48
CA ALA A 23 5.07 6.80 -16.65
C ALA A 23 4.46 5.43 -16.35
N ALA A 24 5.04 4.34 -16.86
CA ALA A 24 4.60 2.98 -16.58
C ALA A 24 4.69 2.63 -15.08
N HIS A 25 5.72 3.13 -14.40
CA HIS A 25 5.89 2.94 -12.96
C HIS A 25 4.77 3.63 -12.16
N PHE A 26 4.46 4.89 -12.46
CA PHE A 26 3.35 5.59 -11.81
C PHE A 26 1.99 4.96 -12.12
N GLU A 27 1.79 4.49 -13.34
CA GLU A 27 0.57 3.76 -13.72
C GLU A 27 0.42 2.46 -12.90
N ALA A 28 1.50 1.71 -12.70
CA ALA A 28 1.50 0.50 -11.89
C ALA A 28 1.14 0.79 -10.42
N ILE A 29 1.67 1.88 -9.84
CA ILE A 29 1.32 2.33 -8.49
C ILE A 29 -0.17 2.71 -8.42
N ALA A 30 -0.65 3.55 -9.34
CA ALA A 30 -2.05 3.99 -9.37
C ALA A 30 -3.02 2.81 -9.50
N LYS A 31 -2.69 1.86 -10.38
CA LYS A 31 -3.44 0.61 -10.55
C LYS A 31 -3.43 -0.22 -9.25
N GLY A 32 -2.28 -0.40 -8.62
CA GLY A 32 -2.16 -1.14 -7.37
C GLY A 32 -3.04 -0.55 -6.25
N ILE A 33 -3.05 0.78 -6.11
CA ILE A 33 -3.92 1.49 -5.15
C ILE A 33 -5.40 1.26 -5.48
N ASN A 34 -5.78 1.38 -6.76
CA ASN A 34 -7.15 1.14 -7.20
C ASN A 34 -7.60 -0.30 -6.96
N ASP A 35 -6.74 -1.28 -7.22
CA ASP A 35 -7.08 -2.69 -6.98
C ASP A 35 -7.31 -2.97 -5.49
N VAL A 36 -6.55 -2.34 -4.59
CA VAL A 36 -6.81 -2.41 -3.14
C VAL A 36 -8.16 -1.82 -2.78
N ASP A 37 -8.46 -0.62 -3.30
CA ASP A 37 -9.72 0.10 -3.05
C ASP A 37 -10.94 -0.73 -3.47
N VAL A 38 -10.94 -1.23 -4.71
CA VAL A 38 -12.04 -2.05 -5.25
C VAL A 38 -12.32 -3.26 -4.37
N VAL A 39 -11.26 -3.93 -3.88
CA VAL A 39 -11.40 -5.09 -2.99
C VAL A 39 -11.96 -4.68 -1.63
N ILE A 40 -11.47 -3.59 -1.02
CA ILE A 40 -11.94 -3.09 0.28
C ILE A 40 -13.42 -2.69 0.18
N GLN A 41 -13.80 -1.90 -0.83
CA GLN A 41 -15.17 -1.46 -1.05
C GLN A 41 -16.10 -2.65 -1.32
N GLY A 42 -15.66 -3.63 -2.12
CA GLY A 42 -16.39 -4.86 -2.37
C GLY A 42 -16.66 -5.67 -1.08
N LEU A 43 -15.69 -5.74 -0.17
CA LEU A 43 -15.83 -6.39 1.13
C LEU A 43 -16.78 -5.63 2.06
N ILE A 44 -16.64 -4.30 2.15
CA ILE A 44 -17.52 -3.43 2.94
C ILE A 44 -18.98 -3.59 2.51
N GLY A 45 -19.25 -3.61 1.20
CA GLY A 45 -20.59 -3.76 0.65
C GLY A 45 -21.22 -5.14 0.90
N ARG A 46 -20.39 -6.17 1.09
CA ARG A 46 -20.85 -7.57 1.24
C ARG A 46 -21.04 -8.00 2.69
N ILE A 47 -20.20 -7.53 3.62
CA ILE A 47 -20.22 -8.02 5.00
C ILE A 47 -21.45 -7.50 5.74
N ARG A 48 -22.29 -8.44 6.22
CA ARG A 48 -23.42 -8.12 7.11
C ARG A 48 -22.95 -8.18 8.57
N PRO A 49 -23.11 -7.11 9.37
CA PRO A 49 -22.52 -6.99 10.72
C PRO A 49 -23.29 -7.73 11.84
N ALA A 50 -23.71 -8.98 11.62
CA ALA A 50 -24.54 -9.74 12.57
C ALA A 50 -23.74 -10.21 13.80
N LYS A 51 -22.50 -10.66 13.59
CA LYS A 51 -21.61 -11.21 14.64
C LYS A 51 -20.58 -10.17 15.09
N PRO A 52 -20.08 -10.23 16.35
CA PRO A 52 -19.04 -9.32 16.84
C PRO A 52 -17.82 -9.21 15.93
N TRP A 53 -17.31 -10.34 15.43
CA TRP A 53 -16.16 -10.35 14.54
C TRP A 53 -16.46 -9.69 13.17
N GLN A 54 -17.71 -9.72 12.69
CA GLN A 54 -18.10 -9.06 11.44
C GLN A 54 -18.12 -7.54 11.60
N ARG A 55 -18.56 -7.05 12.77
CA ARG A 55 -18.49 -5.62 13.12
C ARG A 55 -17.05 -5.14 13.22
N GLN A 56 -16.21 -5.92 13.90
CA GLN A 56 -14.78 -5.65 14.01
C GLN A 56 -14.11 -5.62 12.64
N LEU A 57 -14.37 -6.62 11.80
CA LEU A 57 -13.83 -6.68 10.44
C LEU A 57 -14.29 -5.48 9.61
N LEU A 58 -15.57 -5.11 9.68
CA LEU A 58 -16.10 -3.95 8.97
C LEU A 58 -15.43 -2.64 9.43
N GLN A 59 -15.19 -2.49 10.73
CA GLN A 59 -14.46 -1.34 11.27
C GLN A 59 -13.03 -1.30 10.73
N GLN A 60 -12.34 -2.44 10.70
CA GLN A 60 -10.97 -2.54 10.16
C GLN A 60 -10.91 -2.22 8.67
N LEU A 61 -11.88 -2.71 7.91
CA LEU A 61 -12.01 -2.40 6.48
C LEU A 61 -12.23 -0.91 6.23
N ARG A 62 -13.06 -0.24 7.04
CA ARG A 62 -13.25 1.22 6.97
C ARG A 62 -11.99 1.99 7.36
N THR A 63 -11.20 1.49 8.30
CA THR A 63 -9.89 2.08 8.61
C THR A 63 -8.93 1.91 7.43
N ALA A 64 -8.90 0.74 6.78
CA ALA A 64 -8.08 0.51 5.59
C ALA A 64 -8.53 1.40 4.41
N ASP A 65 -9.84 1.55 4.20
CA ASP A 65 -10.43 2.47 3.22
C ASP A 65 -9.94 3.92 3.44
N ARG A 66 -9.96 4.38 4.70
CA ARG A 66 -9.39 5.68 5.06
C ARG A 66 -7.89 5.79 4.75
N HIS A 67 -7.11 4.74 4.95
CA HIS A 67 -5.69 4.75 4.56
C HIS A 67 -5.49 4.81 3.04
N VAL A 68 -6.36 4.18 2.24
CA VAL A 68 -6.37 4.35 0.78
C VAL A 68 -6.60 5.81 0.41
N GLU A 69 -7.60 6.46 1.04
CA GLU A 69 -7.89 7.87 0.81
C GLU A 69 -6.72 8.78 1.20
N ILE A 70 -6.09 8.54 2.36
CA ILE A 70 -4.89 9.27 2.80
C ILE A 70 -3.75 9.11 1.79
N LEU A 71 -3.50 7.90 1.29
CA LEU A 71 -2.46 7.66 0.29
C LEU A 71 -2.76 8.40 -1.02
N ARG A 72 -4.00 8.36 -1.51
CA ARG A 72 -4.43 9.10 -2.70
C ARG A 72 -4.28 10.61 -2.53
N LEU A 73 -4.66 11.13 -1.36
CA LEU A 73 -4.49 12.55 -1.02
C LEU A 73 -3.03 12.95 -0.93
N ALA A 74 -2.17 12.11 -0.34
CA ALA A 74 -0.73 12.37 -0.28
C ALA A 74 -0.12 12.52 -1.68
N ILE A 75 -0.49 11.62 -2.60
CA ILE A 75 -0.08 11.70 -4.01
C ILE A 75 -0.67 12.95 -4.69
N SER A 76 -1.97 13.21 -4.52
CA SER A 76 -2.67 14.32 -5.19
C SER A 76 -2.19 15.70 -4.72
N LEU A 77 -1.72 15.79 -3.47
CA LEU A 77 -1.16 17.00 -2.87
C LEU A 77 0.36 17.11 -3.08
N ASP A 78 0.96 16.23 -3.89
CA ASP A 78 2.40 16.19 -4.18
C ASP A 78 3.25 16.22 -2.90
N ARG A 79 2.86 15.39 -1.92
CA ARG A 79 3.60 15.21 -0.67
C ARG A 79 4.96 14.58 -0.92
N SER A 80 5.85 14.66 0.08
CA SER A 80 7.18 14.07 -0.08
C SER A 80 7.10 12.55 -0.31
N ALA A 81 8.10 11.98 -0.97
CA ALA A 81 8.18 10.53 -1.20
C ALA A 81 8.12 9.74 0.13
N GLU A 82 8.69 10.28 1.20
CA GLU A 82 8.63 9.72 2.55
C GLU A 82 7.19 9.70 3.09
N GLU A 83 6.44 10.81 2.97
CA GLU A 83 5.05 10.89 3.41
C GLU A 83 4.14 9.93 2.63
N ILE A 84 4.35 9.82 1.32
CA ILE A 84 3.61 8.87 0.46
C ILE A 84 3.94 7.43 0.86
N LEU A 85 5.21 7.11 1.10
CA LEU A 85 5.65 5.79 1.53
C LEU A 85 5.10 5.43 2.92
N GLU A 86 5.08 6.36 3.87
CA GLU A 86 4.49 6.13 5.19
C GLU A 86 2.97 5.89 5.12
N ALA A 87 2.25 6.61 4.25
CA ALA A 87 0.84 6.34 3.99
C ALA A 87 0.61 4.92 3.41
N ALA A 88 1.47 4.49 2.47
CA ALA A 88 1.42 3.14 1.91
C ALA A 88 1.72 2.05 2.96
N LYS A 89 2.73 2.27 3.82
CA LYS A 89 3.05 1.37 4.94
C LYS A 89 1.89 1.25 5.93
N ALA A 90 1.23 2.36 6.28
CA ALA A 90 0.07 2.35 7.16
C ALA A 90 -1.10 1.52 6.58
N LEU A 91 -1.36 1.65 5.28
CA LEU A 91 -2.33 0.82 4.56
C LEU A 91 -1.95 -0.67 4.62
N LYS A 92 -0.71 -1.01 4.24
CA LYS A 92 -0.18 -2.38 4.27
C LYS A 92 -0.31 -3.00 5.66
N GLN A 93 0.11 -2.28 6.71
CA GLN A 93 0.07 -2.76 8.09
C GLN A 93 -1.37 -2.98 8.57
N GLY A 94 -2.30 -2.08 8.25
CA GLY A 94 -3.72 -2.23 8.57
C GLY A 94 -4.33 -3.49 7.94
N LEU A 95 -4.03 -3.75 6.67
CA LEU A 95 -4.47 -4.96 5.96
C LEU A 95 -3.80 -6.23 6.50
N GLN A 96 -2.52 -6.16 6.87
CA GLN A 96 -1.79 -7.28 7.47
C GLN A 96 -2.43 -7.72 8.79
N LEU A 97 -2.71 -6.77 9.69
CA LEU A 97 -3.37 -7.02 10.97
C LEU A 97 -4.77 -7.60 10.77
N THR A 98 -5.52 -7.06 9.80
CA THR A 98 -6.87 -7.56 9.45
C THR A 98 -6.82 -9.00 8.96
N ASN A 99 -5.86 -9.34 8.09
CA ASN A 99 -5.65 -10.71 7.61
C ASN A 99 -5.37 -11.68 8.76
N MET A 100 -4.41 -11.35 9.64
CA MET A 100 -4.05 -12.22 10.76
C MET A 100 -5.25 -12.56 11.66
N GLN A 101 -6.16 -11.62 11.88
CA GLN A 101 -7.31 -11.81 12.76
C GLN A 101 -8.38 -12.75 12.18
N ILE A 102 -8.44 -12.91 10.85
CA ILE A 102 -9.43 -13.77 10.20
C ILE A 102 -8.88 -15.14 9.76
N VAL A 103 -7.55 -15.32 9.75
CA VAL A 103 -6.88 -16.58 9.43
C VAL A 103 -7.36 -17.73 10.34
N GLY A 104 -7.78 -17.44 11.56
CA GLY A 104 -8.39 -18.40 12.50
C GLY A 104 -9.79 -18.93 12.11
N GLY A 105 -10.22 -18.81 10.84
CA GLY A 105 -11.39 -19.49 10.30
C GLY A 105 -12.74 -18.79 10.46
N ARG A 106 -12.77 -17.56 10.97
CA ARG A 106 -14.04 -16.83 11.23
C ARG A 106 -14.75 -16.35 9.96
N ALA A 107 -13.97 -16.00 8.94
CA ALA A 107 -14.46 -15.52 7.66
C ALA A 107 -14.57 -16.67 6.64
N ASP A 108 -15.48 -16.58 5.68
CA ASP A 108 -15.58 -17.53 4.56
C ASP A 108 -14.35 -17.44 3.62
N GLY A 109 -14.21 -18.43 2.73
CA GLY A 109 -13.06 -18.52 1.82
C GLY A 109 -12.92 -17.33 0.88
N PHE A 110 -14.02 -16.76 0.41
CA PHE A 110 -14.00 -15.59 -0.46
C PHE A 110 -13.47 -14.37 0.30
N THR A 111 -14.01 -14.10 1.49
CA THR A 111 -13.56 -12.97 2.33
C THR A 111 -12.07 -13.06 2.66
N ARG A 112 -11.57 -14.26 2.99
CA ARG A 112 -10.14 -14.47 3.24
C ARG A 112 -9.27 -14.21 2.01
N ASN A 113 -9.67 -14.75 0.85
CA ASN A 113 -8.89 -14.58 -0.38
C ASN A 113 -8.87 -13.12 -0.83
N ALA A 114 -10.00 -12.42 -0.74
CA ALA A 114 -10.07 -11.00 -1.06
C ALA A 114 -9.12 -10.17 -0.17
N LEU A 115 -9.13 -10.38 1.14
CA LEU A 115 -8.20 -9.68 2.04
C LEU A 115 -6.74 -10.03 1.78
N LEU A 116 -6.43 -11.27 1.41
CA LEU A 116 -5.09 -11.65 1.00
C LEU A 116 -4.65 -10.92 -0.27
N VAL A 117 -5.53 -10.79 -1.27
CA VAL A 117 -5.25 -10.03 -2.50
C VAL A 117 -5.03 -8.55 -2.19
N ALA A 118 -5.90 -7.92 -1.39
CA ALA A 118 -5.71 -6.53 -0.98
C ALA A 118 -4.36 -6.31 -0.27
N PHE A 119 -4.00 -7.20 0.66
CA PHE A 119 -2.71 -7.13 1.37
C PHE A 119 -1.50 -7.30 0.43
N ARG A 120 -1.58 -8.22 -0.54
CA ARG A 120 -0.51 -8.40 -1.54
C ARG A 120 -0.36 -7.17 -2.42
N ASN A 121 -1.47 -6.59 -2.90
CA ASN A 121 -1.42 -5.38 -3.71
C ASN A 121 -0.87 -4.19 -2.92
N ALA A 122 -1.27 -4.02 -1.66
CA ALA A 122 -0.70 -2.98 -0.79
C ALA A 122 0.81 -3.20 -0.53
N THR A 123 1.26 -4.45 -0.48
CA THR A 123 2.68 -4.79 -0.35
C THR A 123 3.46 -4.38 -1.59
N LEU A 124 2.96 -4.72 -2.78
CA LEU A 124 3.56 -4.32 -4.05
C LEU A 124 3.62 -2.79 -4.20
N VAL A 125 2.54 -2.08 -3.85
CA VAL A 125 2.52 -0.61 -3.85
C VAL A 125 3.61 -0.05 -2.93
N THR A 126 3.76 -0.61 -1.73
CA THR A 126 4.80 -0.17 -0.78
C THR A 126 6.20 -0.43 -1.33
N GLU A 127 6.42 -1.58 -1.98
CA GLU A 127 7.70 -1.94 -2.58
C GLU A 127 8.05 -1.03 -3.75
N MET A 128 7.09 -0.69 -4.62
CA MET A 128 7.30 0.24 -5.73
C MET A 128 7.56 1.69 -5.26
N LEU A 129 7.07 2.07 -4.08
CA LEU A 129 7.31 3.39 -3.48
C LEU A 129 8.59 3.46 -2.65
N SER A 130 9.26 2.32 -2.42
CA SER A 130 10.53 2.30 -1.70
C SER A 130 11.65 2.80 -2.63
N PRO A 131 12.57 3.64 -2.12
CA PRO A 131 13.71 4.14 -2.88
C PRO A 131 14.70 3.03 -3.25
#